data_AF-A0A915P546-F1
#
_entry.id   AF-A0A915P546-F1
#
_cell.length_a   1.000
_cell.length_b   1.000
_cell.length_c   1.000
_cell.angle_alpha   90.00
_cell.angle_beta   90.00
_cell.angle_gamma   90.00
#
_symmetry.space_group_name_H-M   'P 1'
#
loop_
_entity.id
_entity.type
_entity.pdbx_description
1 polymer ?
#
loop_
_entity_poly.entity_id
_entity_poly.type
_entity_poly.pdbx_seq_one_letter_code
_entity_poly.pdbx_strand_id
1 'polypeptide(L)'
;MDVDKLQVGDLVACEMTAGFKNVIHRGVYVGETDGIGEHTIIHNFCAYCTRNSNGEIEGSEQNWITDAKMPFNIKTGGGIVIWTVEDFRNSANNYKWWIDNMEETLGKAKFTGNEVVERARKELGKREYRLWTWNCEHFATWCKFGEAKSPQIKSLCNII
;
A
#
# COMPACT_ATOMS: atom_id res chain seq x y z
N MET A 1 -6.51 4.25 15.14
CA MET A 1 -5.41 5.21 15.40
C MET A 1 -5.89 6.60 14.96
N ASP A 2 -5.29 7.65 15.50
CA ASP A 2 -5.59 9.04 15.14
C ASP A 2 -4.66 9.51 14.01
N VAL A 3 -5.19 10.23 13.02
CA VAL A 3 -4.44 10.73 11.87
C VAL A 3 -3.45 11.81 12.30
N ASP A 4 -3.79 12.58 13.34
CA ASP A 4 -2.97 13.68 13.86
C ASP A 4 -1.65 13.21 14.49
N LYS A 5 -1.50 11.90 14.72
CA LYS A 5 -0.27 11.29 15.23
C LYS A 5 0.73 10.91 14.13
N LEU A 6 0.31 10.96 12.85
CA LEU A 6 1.17 10.57 11.74
C LEU A 6 2.22 11.64 11.45
N GLN A 7 3.45 11.19 11.26
CA GLN A 7 4.55 12.00 10.79
C GLN A 7 4.89 11.61 9.36
N VAL A 8 5.22 12.59 8.53
CA VAL A 8 5.65 12.40 7.14
C VAL A 8 6.76 11.35 7.09
N GLY A 9 6.58 10.31 6.26
CA GLY A 9 7.48 9.17 6.13
C GLY A 9 7.21 8.00 7.09
N ASP A 10 6.19 8.10 7.95
CA ASP A 10 5.69 6.95 8.69
C ASP A 10 5.20 5.86 7.73
N LEU A 11 5.54 4.62 8.07
CA LEU A 11 4.91 3.47 7.45
C LEU A 11 3.60 3.18 8.18
N VAL A 12 2.53 3.05 7.41
CA VAL A 12 1.20 2.72 7.91
C VAL A 12 0.79 1.35 7.40
N ALA A 13 0.11 0.59 8.24
CA ALA A 13 -0.36 -0.75 7.94
C ALA A 13 -1.85 -0.87 8.23
N CYS A 14 -2.53 -1.70 7.44
CA CYS A 14 -3.92 -2.08 7.68
C CYS A 14 -4.16 -3.56 7.34
N GLU A 15 -5.14 -4.19 7.99
CA GLU A 15 -5.54 -5.56 7.67
C GLU A 15 -6.52 -5.56 6.50
N MET A 16 -6.19 -6.27 5.43
CA MET A 16 -7.07 -6.50 4.28
C MET A 16 -7.44 -7.97 4.19
N THR A 17 -8.68 -8.26 3.79
CA THR A 17 -9.12 -9.63 3.52
C THR A 17 -8.89 -9.95 2.05
N ALA A 18 -8.05 -10.95 1.77
CA ALA A 18 -7.82 -11.49 0.44
C ALA A 18 -8.30 -12.94 0.39
N GLY A 19 -9.54 -13.14 -0.07
CA GLY A 19 -10.23 -14.44 0.02
C GLY A 19 -10.47 -14.84 1.49
N PHE A 20 -9.93 -15.99 1.91
CA PHE A 20 -10.07 -16.51 3.28
C PHE A 20 -8.93 -16.09 4.23
N LYS A 21 -7.98 -15.26 3.78
CA LYS A 21 -6.80 -14.86 4.57
C LYS A 21 -6.81 -13.37 4.87
N ASN A 22 -6.37 -13.02 6.07
CA ASN A 22 -6.03 -11.65 6.43
C ASN A 22 -4.57 -11.38 6.05
N VAL A 23 -4.34 -10.34 5.26
CA VAL A 23 -3.02 -9.88 4.85
C VAL A 23 -2.80 -8.47 5.39
N ILE A 24 -1.54 -8.12 5.66
CA ILE A 24 -1.19 -6.77 6.10
C ILE A 24 -0.80 -5.98 4.85
N HIS A 25 -1.57 -4.95 4.55
CA HIS A 25 -1.26 -4.00 3.48
C HIS A 25 -0.58 -2.78 4.05
N ARG A 26 0.42 -2.24 3.34
CA ARG A 26 1.26 -1.15 3.85
C ARG A 26 1.47 -0.03 2.85
N GLY A 27 1.63 1.17 3.39
CA GLY A 27 1.94 2.37 2.64
C GLY A 27 2.85 3.31 3.41
N VAL A 28 3.29 4.36 2.72
CA VAL A 28 4.07 5.47 3.25
C VAL A 28 3.14 6.66 3.39
N TYR A 29 3.00 7.20 4.59
CA TYR A 29 2.28 8.46 4.80
C TYR A 29 3.10 9.63 4.27
N VAL A 30 2.51 10.46 3.41
CA VAL A 30 3.21 11.56 2.72
C VAL A 30 2.67 12.95 3.05
N GLY A 31 1.71 13.05 3.96
CA GLY A 31 1.08 14.31 4.35
C GLY A 31 0.18 14.87 3.25
N GLU A 32 0.19 16.20 3.12
CA GLU A 32 -0.59 16.91 2.11
C GLU A 32 -0.09 16.59 0.71
N THR A 33 -1.04 16.40 -0.22
CA THR A 33 -0.74 16.34 -1.64
C THR A 33 -1.76 17.18 -2.41
N ASP A 34 -1.25 18.17 -3.14
CA ASP A 34 -2.01 19.07 -3.99
C ASP A 34 -3.00 18.31 -4.88
N GLY A 35 -4.28 18.72 -4.81
CA GLY A 35 -5.35 18.12 -5.60
C GLY A 35 -5.83 16.74 -5.14
N ILE A 36 -5.30 16.20 -4.02
CA ILE A 36 -5.73 14.91 -3.44
C ILE A 36 -6.27 15.07 -2.03
N GLY A 37 -5.56 15.79 -1.16
CA GLY A 37 -5.99 16.07 0.22
C GLY A 37 -4.85 16.27 1.21
N GLU A 38 -5.19 16.67 2.44
CA GLU A 38 -4.25 16.99 3.53
C GLU A 38 -3.52 15.76 4.10
N HIS A 39 -4.12 14.57 3.95
CA HIS A 39 -3.58 13.34 4.48
C HIS A 39 -3.59 12.25 3.41
N THR A 40 -2.42 11.94 2.88
CA THR A 40 -2.27 10.99 1.77
C THR A 40 -1.22 9.91 2.05
N ILE A 41 -1.40 8.76 1.41
CA ILE A 41 -0.56 7.57 1.53
C ILE A 41 -0.17 7.10 0.14
N ILE A 42 1.11 6.84 -0.08
CA ILE A 42 1.61 6.15 -1.27
C ILE A 42 1.82 4.68 -0.94
N HIS A 43 1.31 3.77 -1.77
CA HIS A 43 1.49 2.33 -1.57
C HIS A 43 1.49 1.56 -2.89
N ASN A 44 2.03 0.35 -2.84
CA ASN A 44 2.01 -0.58 -3.95
C ASN A 44 0.74 -1.43 -3.90
N PHE A 45 -0.14 -1.33 -4.89
CA PHE A 45 -1.44 -1.98 -4.91
C PHE A 45 -1.54 -3.02 -6.05
N CYS A 46 -2.15 -4.18 -5.75
CA CYS A 46 -2.44 -5.24 -6.73
C CYS A 46 -3.89 -5.16 -7.19
N ALA A 47 -4.13 -5.08 -8.49
CA ALA A 47 -5.49 -5.16 -9.04
C ALA A 47 -5.94 -6.61 -9.36
N TYR A 48 -5.05 -7.61 -9.26
CA TYR A 48 -5.36 -9.00 -9.65
C TYR A 48 -6.11 -9.82 -8.59
N CYS A 49 -6.21 -9.36 -7.34
CA CYS A 49 -6.81 -10.13 -6.25
C CYS A 49 -8.35 -10.13 -6.24
N THR A 50 -8.99 -9.49 -7.21
CA THR A 50 -10.45 -9.45 -7.35
C THR A 50 -10.90 -10.24 -8.58
N ARG A 51 -10.41 -11.47 -8.75
CA ARG A 51 -10.91 -12.38 -9.80
C ARG A 51 -11.68 -13.54 -9.16
N ASN A 52 -12.89 -13.77 -9.62
CA ASN A 52 -13.71 -14.90 -9.16
C ASN A 52 -13.08 -16.23 -9.64
N SER A 53 -13.65 -17.36 -9.21
CA SER A 53 -13.21 -18.72 -9.59
C SER A 53 -13.18 -18.99 -11.10
N ASN A 54 -13.80 -18.13 -11.91
CA ASN A 54 -13.89 -18.26 -13.35
C ASN A 54 -12.85 -17.40 -14.09
N GLY A 55 -11.97 -16.69 -13.35
CA GLY A 55 -10.96 -15.79 -13.90
C GLY A 55 -11.52 -14.43 -14.35
N GLU A 56 -12.79 -14.15 -14.07
CA GLU A 56 -13.44 -12.87 -14.35
C GLU A 56 -13.18 -11.90 -13.20
N ILE A 57 -13.09 -10.60 -13.49
CA ILE A 57 -12.91 -9.57 -12.46
C ILE A 57 -14.19 -9.47 -11.64
N GLU A 58 -14.14 -9.98 -10.40
CA GLU A 58 -15.18 -9.82 -9.39
C GLU A 58 -15.12 -8.38 -8.87
N GLY A 59 -16.25 -7.66 -8.87
CA GLY A 59 -16.31 -6.24 -8.47
C GLY A 59 -16.15 -5.22 -9.62
N SER A 60 -16.26 -5.66 -10.88
CA SER A 60 -16.31 -4.77 -12.07
C SER A 60 -17.53 -3.84 -12.12
N GLU A 61 -18.53 -4.05 -11.26
CA GLU A 61 -19.72 -3.20 -11.13
C GLU A 61 -19.75 -2.35 -9.84
N GLN A 62 -18.72 -2.40 -8.99
CA GLN A 62 -18.60 -1.44 -7.90
C GLN A 62 -17.70 -0.29 -8.34
N ASN A 63 -18.31 0.90 -8.45
CA ASN A 63 -17.68 2.18 -8.74
C ASN A 63 -16.77 2.66 -7.59
N TRP A 64 -15.75 1.91 -7.20
CA TRP A 64 -14.82 2.35 -6.13
C TRP A 64 -13.70 3.27 -6.64
N ILE A 65 -13.74 3.72 -7.91
CA ILE A 65 -12.66 4.50 -8.55
C ILE A 65 -13.16 5.68 -9.41
N THR A 66 -14.47 5.90 -9.63
CA THR A 66 -14.88 6.84 -10.69
C THR A 66 -14.84 8.34 -10.36
N ASP A 67 -14.94 8.80 -9.10
CA ASP A 67 -15.29 10.23 -8.88
C ASP A 67 -14.37 11.14 -8.06
N ALA A 68 -13.19 10.73 -7.59
CA ALA A 68 -12.13 11.68 -7.24
C ALA A 68 -10.80 10.96 -6.99
N LYS A 69 -9.67 11.55 -7.45
CA LYS A 69 -8.25 11.21 -7.17
C LYS A 69 -7.44 10.45 -8.24
N MET A 70 -8.04 10.08 -9.39
CA MET A 70 -7.35 9.84 -10.68
C MET A 70 -6.25 8.71 -10.70
N PRO A 71 -5.69 8.27 -11.86
CA PRO A 71 -6.24 7.19 -12.68
C PRO A 71 -5.15 6.24 -13.22
N PHE A 72 -4.86 5.09 -12.63
CA PHE A 72 -4.01 4.05 -13.28
C PHE A 72 -4.60 2.64 -13.15
N ASN A 73 -5.63 2.45 -13.96
CA ASN A 73 -5.94 1.27 -14.77
C ASN A 73 -5.98 -0.10 -14.08
N ILE A 74 -7.19 -0.52 -13.70
CA ILE A 74 -7.56 -1.91 -13.43
C ILE A 74 -7.14 -2.85 -14.60
N LYS A 75 -6.99 -2.36 -15.86
CA LYS A 75 -6.52 -3.18 -16.99
C LYS A 75 -5.02 -3.54 -16.94
N THR A 76 -4.20 -2.92 -16.09
CA THR A 76 -2.74 -3.20 -16.03
C THR A 76 -2.30 -4.05 -14.84
N GLY A 77 -3.20 -4.41 -13.92
CA GLY A 77 -2.89 -5.41 -12.88
C GLY A 77 -2.26 -4.92 -11.57
N GLY A 78 -2.02 -3.61 -11.41
CA GLY A 78 -1.47 -3.02 -10.17
C GLY A 78 -0.42 -1.92 -10.42
N GLY A 79 0.09 -1.32 -9.33
CA GLY A 79 1.16 -0.31 -9.36
C GLY A 79 1.29 0.52 -8.08
N ILE A 80 2.23 1.46 -8.09
CA ILE A 80 2.43 2.44 -7.01
C ILE A 80 1.42 3.59 -7.18
N VAL A 81 0.50 3.70 -6.22
CA VAL A 81 -0.62 4.65 -6.23
C VAL A 81 -0.58 5.55 -5.00
N ILE A 82 -1.34 6.65 -5.06
CA ILE A 82 -1.55 7.56 -3.94
C ILE A 82 -3.04 7.65 -3.61
N TRP A 83 -3.37 7.46 -2.34
CA TRP A 83 -4.74 7.50 -1.80
C TRP A 83 -4.81 8.49 -0.65
N THR A 84 -6.01 8.95 -0.29
CA THR A 84 -6.15 9.59 1.04
C THR A 84 -6.03 8.54 2.13
N VAL A 85 -5.71 8.98 3.34
CA VAL A 85 -5.75 8.12 4.53
C VAL A 85 -7.12 7.46 4.69
N GLU A 86 -8.20 8.16 4.38
CA GLU A 86 -9.55 7.61 4.43
C GLU A 86 -9.76 6.45 3.45
N ASP A 87 -9.35 6.60 2.18
CA ASP A 87 -9.48 5.53 1.18
C ASP A 87 -8.67 4.28 1.58
N PHE A 88 -7.45 4.49 2.09
CA PHE A 88 -6.59 3.41 2.59
C PHE A 88 -7.17 2.69 3.83
N ARG A 89 -7.89 3.42 4.68
CA ARG A 89 -8.59 2.83 5.83
C ARG A 89 -9.83 2.06 5.38
N ASN A 90 -10.59 2.61 4.44
CA ASN A 90 -11.78 1.98 3.89
C ASN A 90 -11.44 0.68 3.16
N SER A 91 -10.29 0.59 2.48
CA SER A 91 -9.83 -0.67 1.87
C SER A 91 -9.54 -1.79 2.88
N ALA A 92 -9.36 -1.45 4.16
CA ALA A 92 -9.20 -2.41 5.26
C ALA A 92 -10.54 -2.81 5.92
N ASN A 93 -11.66 -2.55 5.23
CA ASN A 93 -13.01 -2.67 5.78
C ASN A 93 -13.17 -1.94 7.14
N ASN A 94 -12.37 -0.88 7.37
CA ASN A 94 -12.32 -0.11 8.61
C ASN A 94 -12.04 -0.90 9.92
N TYR A 95 -11.56 -2.14 9.86
CA TYR A 95 -11.36 -2.94 11.08
C TYR A 95 -10.13 -2.52 11.87
N LYS A 96 -8.97 -2.40 11.21
CA LYS A 96 -7.70 -2.19 11.92
C LYS A 96 -6.62 -1.57 11.04
N TRP A 97 -6.04 -0.48 11.54
CA TRP A 97 -4.88 0.18 10.95
C TRP A 97 -4.00 0.82 12.04
N TRP A 98 -2.68 0.88 11.81
CA TRP A 98 -1.67 1.34 12.78
C TRP A 98 -0.40 1.86 12.09
N ILE A 99 0.46 2.57 12.83
CA ILE A 99 1.83 2.90 12.40
C ILE A 99 2.68 1.63 12.55
N ASP A 100 3.27 1.18 11.45
CA ASP A 100 4.15 0.01 11.41
C ASP A 100 5.50 0.40 10.79
N ASN A 101 6.26 1.21 11.51
CA ASN A 101 7.56 1.70 11.08
C ASN A 101 8.62 0.60 10.90
N MET A 102 8.34 -0.64 11.33
CA MET A 102 9.22 -1.82 11.24
C MET A 102 10.62 -1.67 11.84
N GLU A 103 10.89 -0.61 12.61
CA GLU A 103 12.24 -0.37 13.15
C GLU A 103 12.64 -1.41 14.20
N GLU A 104 11.66 -1.97 14.92
CA GLU A 104 11.89 -3.11 15.82
C GLU A 104 12.32 -4.38 15.07
N THR A 105 11.85 -4.56 13.82
CA THR A 105 12.10 -5.76 13.02
C THR A 105 13.33 -5.62 12.11
N LEU A 106 13.53 -4.44 11.52
CA LEU A 106 14.54 -4.20 10.49
C LEU A 106 15.71 -3.32 10.96
N GLY A 107 15.65 -2.84 12.22
CA GLY A 107 16.62 -1.91 12.77
C GLY A 107 16.29 -0.46 12.46
N LYS A 108 17.21 0.45 12.76
CA LYS A 108 17.00 1.89 12.62
C LYS A 108 16.71 2.29 11.17
N ALA A 109 15.75 3.21 10.98
CA ALA A 109 15.48 3.81 9.68
C ALA A 109 16.76 4.39 9.05
N LYS A 110 16.96 4.11 7.75
CA LYS A 110 18.11 4.63 6.99
C LYS A 110 17.89 6.06 6.52
N PHE A 111 16.64 6.41 6.24
CA PHE A 111 16.23 7.68 5.69
C PHE A 111 15.34 8.45 6.66
N THR A 112 15.46 9.77 6.64
CA THR A 112 14.56 10.69 7.34
C THR A 112 13.16 10.66 6.72
N GLY A 113 12.14 11.10 7.47
CA GLY A 113 10.76 11.10 7.00
C GLY A 113 10.57 11.75 5.62
N ASN A 114 11.18 12.92 5.41
CA ASN A 114 11.14 13.62 4.11
C ASN A 114 11.83 12.81 3.01
N GLU A 115 12.97 12.18 3.27
CA GLU A 115 13.65 11.33 2.27
C GLU A 115 12.81 10.09 1.92
N VAL A 116 12.11 9.49 2.91
CA VAL A 116 11.18 8.38 2.66
C VAL A 116 10.07 8.82 1.71
N VAL A 117 9.51 10.02 1.91
CA VAL A 117 8.47 10.57 1.05
C VAL A 117 8.97 10.88 -0.35
N GLU A 118 10.13 11.50 -0.48
CA GLU A 118 10.75 11.75 -1.78
C GLU A 118 10.99 10.46 -2.57
N ARG A 119 11.42 9.41 -1.87
CA ARG A 119 11.57 8.07 -2.46
C ARG A 119 10.22 7.50 -2.91
N ALA A 120 9.19 7.58 -2.07
CA ALA A 120 7.85 7.11 -2.41
C ALA A 120 7.25 7.85 -3.62
N ARG A 121 7.38 9.18 -3.66
CA ARG A 121 6.88 10.01 -4.77
C ARG A 121 7.56 9.71 -6.10
N LYS A 122 8.86 9.41 -6.11
CA LYS A 122 9.61 9.01 -7.33
C LYS A 122 9.15 7.69 -7.95
N GLU A 123 8.49 6.84 -7.16
CA GLU A 123 8.00 5.54 -7.63
C GLU A 123 6.55 5.61 -8.11
N LEU A 124 5.83 6.72 -7.93
CA LEU A 124 4.44 6.87 -8.35
C LEU A 124 4.26 6.54 -9.83
N GLY A 125 3.21 5.76 -10.13
CA GLY A 125 2.89 5.35 -11.49
C GLY A 125 3.75 4.20 -12.04
N LYS A 126 4.77 3.73 -11.31
CA LYS A 126 5.47 2.49 -11.71
C LYS A 126 4.53 1.30 -11.60
N ARG A 127 4.54 0.47 -12.66
CA ARG A 127 3.59 -0.65 -12.87
C ARG A 127 4.20 -2.01 -12.55
N GLU A 128 5.40 -2.07 -11.97
CA GLU A 128 6.12 -3.32 -11.71
C GLU A 128 5.60 -4.06 -10.47
N TYR A 129 4.28 -4.25 -10.34
CA TYR A 129 3.73 -5.06 -9.27
C TYR A 129 4.15 -6.52 -9.47
N ARG A 130 5.05 -7.03 -8.62
CA ARG A 130 5.42 -8.44 -8.59
C ARG A 130 5.00 -9.01 -7.25
N LEU A 131 3.95 -9.84 -7.24
CA LEU A 131 3.38 -10.48 -6.04
C LEU A 131 4.42 -11.04 -5.06
N TRP A 132 5.53 -11.56 -5.60
CA TRP A 132 6.55 -12.29 -4.86
C TRP A 132 7.80 -11.48 -4.51
N THR A 133 8.08 -10.38 -5.21
CA THR A 133 9.37 -9.66 -5.12
C THR A 133 9.24 -8.13 -5.05
N TRP A 134 8.06 -7.58 -5.30
CA TRP A 134 7.77 -6.15 -5.26
C TRP A 134 6.29 -5.92 -4.92
N ASN A 135 5.93 -6.25 -3.67
CA ASN A 135 4.60 -6.02 -3.08
C ASN A 135 4.60 -4.73 -2.24
N CYS A 136 3.55 -4.50 -1.44
CA CYS A 136 3.44 -3.34 -0.55
C CYS A 136 4.51 -3.29 0.55
N GLU A 137 4.90 -4.45 1.09
CA GLU A 137 5.95 -4.53 2.12
C GLU A 137 7.33 -4.19 1.53
N HIS A 138 7.69 -4.75 0.37
CA HIS A 138 8.95 -4.42 -0.31
C HIS A 138 9.05 -2.92 -0.63
N PHE A 139 7.95 -2.34 -1.11
CA PHE A 139 7.91 -0.91 -1.41
C PHE A 139 8.12 -0.05 -0.14
N ALA A 140 7.37 -0.35 0.93
CA ALA A 140 7.46 0.39 2.18
C ALA A 140 8.86 0.28 2.82
N THR A 141 9.43 -0.94 2.85
CA THR A 141 10.77 -1.16 3.41
C THR A 141 11.87 -0.56 2.54
N TRP A 142 11.74 -0.63 1.22
CA TRP A 142 12.65 0.07 0.32
C TRP A 142 12.62 1.58 0.53
N CYS A 143 11.43 2.18 0.71
CA CYS A 143 11.32 3.61 0.97
C CYS A 143 12.05 4.01 2.25
N LYS A 144 11.89 3.26 3.35
CA LYS A 144 12.39 3.64 4.69
C LYS A 144 13.81 3.15 5.03
N PHE A 145 14.19 1.96 4.57
CA PHE A 145 15.46 1.32 4.92
C PHE A 145 16.43 1.23 3.74
N GLY A 146 15.96 1.46 2.51
CA GLY A 146 16.79 1.38 1.30
C GLY A 146 17.03 -0.03 0.80
N GLU A 147 16.43 -1.02 1.45
CA GLU A 147 16.49 -2.43 1.07
C GLU A 147 15.06 -2.95 0.96
N ALA A 148 14.73 -3.56 -0.18
CA ALA A 148 13.44 -4.19 -0.38
C ALA A 148 13.44 -5.54 0.34
N LYS A 149 13.13 -5.51 1.62
CA LYS A 149 13.01 -6.70 2.46
C LYS A 149 11.52 -6.97 2.68
N SER A 150 11.14 -8.24 2.58
CA SER A 150 9.81 -8.66 3.00
C SER A 150 9.92 -9.75 4.09
N PRO A 151 9.93 -9.35 5.37
CA PRO A 151 9.83 -10.29 6.49
C PRO A 151 8.61 -11.24 6.39
N GLN A 152 7.56 -10.87 5.64
CA GLN A 152 6.36 -11.66 5.43
C GLN A 152 6.48 -12.76 4.35
N ILE A 153 7.61 -12.90 3.66
CA ILE A 153 7.88 -14.08 2.80
C ILE A 153 8.25 -15.30 3.65
N LYS A 154 7.30 -15.71 4.50
CA LYS A 154 7.14 -17.09 4.95
C LYS A 154 5.69 -17.60 4.79
N SER A 155 4.76 -16.75 4.32
CA SER A 155 3.32 -17.09 4.24
C SER A 155 2.78 -17.31 2.81
N LEU A 156 3.64 -17.31 1.80
CA LEU A 156 3.22 -17.43 0.39
C LEU A 156 3.51 -18.83 -0.22
N CYS A 157 4.06 -19.78 0.56
CA CYS A 157 4.08 -21.20 0.20
C CYS A 157 2.80 -21.88 0.71
N ASN A 158 1.78 -21.97 -0.16
CA ASN A 158 0.80 -23.07 -0.29
C ASN A 158 -0.44 -22.58 -1.02
N ILE A 159 -0.26 -22.11 -2.26
CA ILE A 159 -1.32 -22.13 -3.26
C ILE A 159 -0.66 -22.64 -4.56
N ILE A 160 -0.40 -23.95 -4.57
CA ILE A 160 -0.53 -24.80 -5.76
C ILE A 160 -1.77 -25.64 -5.50
#